data_AF-A0A962YK88-F1
#
_entry.id   AF-A0A962YK88-F1
#
_cell.length_a   1.000
_cell.length_b   1.000
_cell.length_c   1.000
_cell.angle_alpha   90.00
_cell.angle_beta   90.00
_cell.angle_gamma   90.00
#
_symmetry.space_group_name_H-M   'P 1'
#
loop_
_entity.id
_entity.type
_entity.pdbx_description
1 polymer ?
#
loop_
_entity_poly.entity_id
_entity_poly.type
_entity_poly.pdbx_seq_one_letter_code
_entity_poly.pdbx_strand_id
1 'polypeptide(L)'
;AESLLDIINAILDFSRAQSGTLEVEPKPFSLHEELARLRHAGVTAAVAKGLKFAIDQSDDVPDALVGDAVRLGQVLQSLVGNAIKFTERGEVGVQVTLDSREGDQVRVLFSVTDTGPGIERSKLDSVFQPFSQGDSSRTRRHGGTGMGLAVAYKLVDLMGGRMWVDSQIGSGSTFFFDITFTAGSEAPTPGDTAAVAAGHPVQKGRRYDGRGADLRLIAPLLRRLYAQSQNYDVEAAATLGELAALLPEAASQPHLAELQRCIGNYGFDEALARIEDLAQGLGVDLQLP
;
A
#
# COMPACT_ATOMS: atom_id res chain seq x y z
N ALA A 1 -6.99 -14.68 -2.69
CA ALA A 1 -5.97 -15.29 -3.57
C ALA A 1 -5.13 -14.14 -4.09
N GLU A 2 -3.80 -14.27 -4.09
CA GLU A 2 -2.89 -13.28 -4.68
C GLU A 2 -3.30 -13.13 -6.16
N SER A 3 -3.60 -11.91 -6.62
CA SER A 3 -3.99 -11.69 -8.01
C SER A 3 -2.79 -11.96 -8.92
N LEU A 4 -3.04 -12.44 -10.15
CA LEU A 4 -1.98 -12.56 -11.15
C LEU A 4 -1.29 -11.21 -11.38
N LEU A 5 -2.02 -10.10 -11.23
CA LEU A 5 -1.48 -8.75 -11.29
C LEU A 5 -0.51 -8.47 -10.14
N ASP A 6 -0.81 -8.87 -8.90
CA ASP A 6 0.08 -8.68 -7.76
C ASP A 6 1.40 -9.45 -7.96
N ILE A 7 1.31 -10.66 -8.54
CA ILE A 7 2.45 -11.50 -8.88
C ILE A 7 3.29 -10.84 -9.97
N ILE A 8 2.67 -10.31 -11.03
CA ILE A 8 3.37 -9.60 -12.11
C ILE A 8 4.02 -8.33 -11.56
N ASN A 9 3.32 -7.55 -10.75
CA ASN A 9 3.84 -6.33 -10.14
C ASN A 9 5.01 -6.65 -9.21
N ALA A 10 4.92 -7.70 -8.40
CA ALA A 10 6.03 -8.16 -7.56
C ALA A 10 7.25 -8.61 -8.40
N ILE A 11 7.05 -9.27 -9.54
CA ILE A 11 8.14 -9.66 -10.45
C ILE A 11 8.77 -8.41 -11.09
N LEU A 12 7.96 -7.44 -11.51
CA LEU A 12 8.43 -6.19 -12.12
C LEU A 12 9.20 -5.35 -11.12
N ASP A 13 8.67 -5.18 -9.91
CA ASP A 13 9.35 -4.46 -8.83
C ASP A 13 10.65 -5.16 -8.42
N PHE A 14 10.64 -6.50 -8.33
CA PHE A 14 11.86 -7.27 -8.06
C PHE A 14 12.91 -7.09 -9.17
N SER A 15 12.50 -7.16 -10.44
CA SER A 15 13.37 -6.98 -11.60
C SER A 15 13.97 -5.57 -11.66
N ARG A 16 13.15 -4.55 -11.38
CA ARG A 16 13.59 -3.15 -11.31
C ARG A 16 14.54 -2.92 -10.14
N ALA A 17 14.24 -3.47 -8.98
CA ALA A 17 15.08 -3.35 -7.80
C ALA A 17 16.42 -4.10 -7.96
N GLN A 18 16.45 -5.25 -8.64
CA GLN A 18 17.69 -5.96 -8.98
C GLN A 18 18.54 -5.22 -10.01
N SER A 19 17.91 -4.66 -11.04
CA SER A 19 18.62 -3.91 -12.09
C SER A 19 19.07 -2.52 -11.66
N GLY A 20 18.70 -2.09 -10.43
CA GLY A 20 18.97 -0.74 -9.93
C GLY A 20 18.18 0.35 -10.65
N THR A 21 17.16 -0.01 -11.43
CA THR A 21 16.29 0.92 -12.15
C THR A 21 15.12 1.41 -11.30
N LEU A 22 14.89 0.78 -10.15
CA LEU A 22 13.99 1.31 -9.12
C LEU A 22 14.71 2.44 -8.39
N GLU A 23 14.24 3.68 -8.56
CA GLU A 23 14.75 4.83 -7.82
C GLU A 23 13.95 5.02 -6.52
N VAL A 24 14.66 5.30 -5.42
CA VAL A 24 14.05 5.74 -4.17
C VAL A 24 13.75 7.23 -4.31
N GLU A 25 12.49 7.62 -4.10
CA GLU A 25 12.07 9.01 -4.21
C GLU A 25 11.80 9.60 -2.81
N PRO A 26 12.83 10.14 -2.12
CA PRO A 26 12.64 10.72 -0.81
C PRO A 26 11.75 11.97 -0.88
N LYS A 27 10.60 11.91 -0.21
CA LYS A 27 9.62 12.99 -0.08
C LYS A 27 9.20 13.16 1.39
N PRO A 28 8.76 14.35 1.81
CA PRO A 28 8.15 14.53 3.11
C PRO A 28 6.89 13.66 3.26
N PHE A 29 6.75 12.98 4.39
CA PHE A 29 5.57 12.17 4.74
C PHE A 29 5.34 12.13 6.26
N SER A 30 4.12 11.77 6.67
CA SER A 30 3.76 11.47 8.06
C SER A 30 3.81 9.97 8.29
N LEU A 31 4.61 9.53 9.26
CA LEU A 31 4.70 8.12 9.66
C LEU A 31 3.39 7.62 10.28
N HIS A 32 2.70 8.46 11.06
CA HIS A 32 1.41 8.15 11.65
C HIS A 32 0.36 7.86 10.58
N GLU A 33 0.34 8.64 9.49
CA GLU A 33 -0.58 8.39 8.38
C GLU A 33 -0.27 7.06 7.67
N GLU A 34 1.02 6.74 7.43
CA GLU A 34 1.41 5.45 6.86
C GLU A 34 1.02 4.27 7.75
N LEU A 35 1.27 4.38 9.06
CA LEU A 35 0.89 3.34 10.02
C LEU A 35 -0.63 3.26 10.20
N ALA A 36 -1.37 4.36 10.01
CA ALA A 36 -2.83 4.35 10.00
C ALA A 36 -3.39 3.61 8.78
N ARG A 37 -2.81 3.81 7.59
CA ARG A 37 -3.13 3.03 6.38
C ARG A 37 -2.87 1.54 6.62
N LEU A 38 -1.69 1.20 7.14
CA LEU A 38 -1.34 -0.19 7.46
C LEU A 38 -2.31 -0.80 8.48
N ARG A 39 -2.68 -0.03 9.50
CA ARG A 39 -3.63 -0.47 10.53
C ARG A 39 -4.99 -0.82 9.94
N HIS A 40 -5.51 0.03 9.06
CA HIS A 40 -6.81 -0.23 8.44
C HIS A 40 -6.80 -1.54 7.64
N ALA A 41 -5.82 -1.72 6.76
CA ALA A 41 -5.68 -2.95 5.98
C ALA A 41 -5.42 -4.18 6.86
N GLY A 42 -4.53 -4.06 7.84
CA GLY A 42 -4.15 -5.13 8.76
C GLY A 42 -5.30 -5.61 9.64
N VAL A 43 -6.09 -4.69 10.22
CA VAL A 43 -7.27 -5.03 11.03
C VAL A 43 -8.30 -5.79 10.19
N THR A 44 -8.63 -5.31 8.99
CA THR A 44 -9.60 -5.97 8.11
C THR A 44 -9.19 -7.40 7.79
N ALA A 45 -7.92 -7.62 7.43
CA ALA A 45 -7.40 -8.95 7.12
C ALA A 45 -7.31 -9.86 8.36
N ALA A 46 -6.92 -9.31 9.52
CA ALA A 46 -6.81 -10.05 10.78
C ALA A 46 -8.19 -10.48 11.32
N VAL A 47 -9.18 -9.59 11.28
CA VAL A 47 -10.56 -9.87 11.70
C VAL A 47 -11.17 -10.98 10.86
N ALA A 48 -10.94 -10.99 9.55
CA ALA A 48 -11.41 -12.06 8.66
C ALA A 48 -10.87 -13.46 9.05
N LYS A 49 -9.74 -13.52 9.76
CA LYS A 49 -9.14 -14.74 10.32
C LYS A 49 -9.36 -14.95 11.82
N GLY A 50 -9.98 -14.00 12.52
CA GLY A 50 -10.13 -14.03 13.98
C GLY A 50 -8.82 -13.83 14.74
N LEU A 51 -7.86 -13.11 14.15
CA LEU A 51 -6.58 -12.74 14.79
C LEU A 51 -6.69 -11.37 15.47
N LYS A 52 -5.88 -11.15 16.52
CA LYS A 52 -5.65 -9.78 17.02
C LYS A 52 -4.59 -9.10 16.18
N PHE A 53 -4.75 -7.80 15.97
CA PHE A 53 -3.78 -6.98 15.26
C PHE A 53 -3.55 -5.67 16.03
N ALA A 54 -2.28 -5.31 16.23
CA ALA A 54 -1.89 -4.08 16.90
C ALA A 54 -0.69 -3.44 16.21
N ILE A 55 -0.64 -2.11 16.28
CA ILE A 55 0.54 -1.32 15.89
C ILE A 55 0.87 -0.43 17.08
N ASP A 56 2.12 -0.46 17.50
CA ASP A 56 2.68 0.36 18.56
C ASP A 56 3.83 1.19 18.01
N GLN A 57 3.80 2.49 18.23
CA GLN A 57 4.82 3.44 17.78
C GLN A 57 5.32 4.19 19.01
N SER A 58 6.64 4.17 19.21
CA SER A 58 7.27 4.94 20.28
C SER A 58 7.12 6.45 20.04
N ASP A 59 6.82 7.18 21.11
CA ASP A 59 6.76 8.66 21.12
C ASP A 59 8.10 9.32 20.74
N ASP A 60 9.21 8.57 20.81
CA ASP A 60 10.55 9.05 20.44
C ASP A 60 10.76 9.13 18.91
N VAL A 61 9.89 8.49 18.11
CA VAL A 61 10.01 8.49 16.65
C VAL A 61 9.35 9.74 16.07
N PRO A 62 10.08 10.63 15.36
CA PRO A 62 9.47 11.78 14.72
C PRO A 62 8.40 11.36 13.70
N ASP A 63 7.26 12.05 13.72
CA ASP A 63 6.19 11.77 12.75
C ASP A 63 6.54 12.29 11.35
N ALA A 64 7.03 13.53 11.28
CA ALA A 64 7.44 14.16 10.05
C ALA A 64 8.79 13.60 9.60
N LEU A 65 8.80 12.85 8.51
CA LEU A 65 10.00 12.23 7.96
C LEU A 65 10.14 12.57 6.48
N VAL A 66 11.37 12.55 5.98
CA VAL A 66 11.68 12.59 4.55
C VAL A 66 12.26 11.25 4.15
N GLY A 67 11.57 10.58 3.23
CA GLY A 67 11.92 9.25 2.74
C GLY A 67 10.89 8.76 1.72
N ASP A 68 10.96 7.49 1.34
CA ASP A 68 10.03 6.91 0.37
C ASP A 68 8.92 6.15 1.10
N ALA A 69 7.81 6.86 1.32
CA ALA A 69 6.65 6.36 2.06
C ALA A 69 5.95 5.20 1.31
N VAL A 70 5.97 5.23 -0.03
CA VAL A 70 5.37 4.18 -0.86
C VAL A 70 6.13 2.86 -0.67
N ARG A 71 7.47 2.90 -0.74
CA ARG A 71 8.29 1.70 -0.54
C ARG A 71 8.25 1.20 0.90
N LEU A 72 8.22 2.10 1.88
CA LEU A 72 7.99 1.74 3.29
C LEU A 72 6.64 1.00 3.45
N GLY A 73 5.57 1.53 2.86
CA GLY A 73 4.26 0.90 2.86
C GLY A 73 4.28 -0.50 2.25
N GLN A 74 4.95 -0.69 1.11
CA GLN A 74 5.11 -1.99 0.46
C GLN A 74 5.83 -3.01 1.35
N VAL A 75 6.93 -2.61 2.00
CA VAL A 75 7.66 -3.48 2.95
C VAL A 75 6.74 -3.91 4.08
N LEU A 76 6.07 -2.96 4.72
CA LEU A 76 5.17 -3.21 5.85
C LEU A 76 3.99 -4.11 5.46
N GLN A 77 3.35 -3.86 4.32
CA GLN A 77 2.24 -4.68 3.82
C GLN A 77 2.68 -6.10 3.54
N SER A 78 3.87 -6.29 2.96
CA SER A 78 4.42 -7.61 2.67
C SER A 78 4.65 -8.43 3.95
N LEU A 79 5.25 -7.80 4.97
CA LEU A 79 5.53 -8.45 6.25
C LEU A 79 4.24 -8.74 7.04
N VAL A 80 3.33 -7.77 7.16
CA VAL A 80 2.04 -7.94 7.85
C VAL A 80 1.16 -8.96 7.12
N GLY A 81 1.13 -8.91 5.79
CA GLY A 81 0.40 -9.87 4.96
C GLY A 81 0.89 -11.30 5.20
N ASN A 82 2.22 -11.50 5.28
CA ASN A 82 2.79 -12.79 5.63
C ASN A 82 2.46 -13.23 7.07
N ALA A 83 2.60 -12.35 8.05
CA ALA A 83 2.28 -12.64 9.44
C ALA A 83 0.81 -13.10 9.59
N ILE A 84 -0.14 -12.38 9.00
CA ILE A 84 -1.56 -12.73 9.00
C ILE A 84 -1.79 -14.04 8.23
N LYS A 85 -1.12 -14.24 7.10
CA LYS A 85 -1.25 -15.44 6.27
C LYS A 85 -0.85 -16.71 6.99
N PHE A 86 0.25 -16.71 7.72
CA PHE A 86 0.80 -17.91 8.38
C PHE A 86 0.32 -18.09 9.81
N THR A 87 -0.26 -17.07 10.44
CA THR A 87 -0.89 -17.20 11.76
C THR A 87 -2.31 -17.75 11.60
N GLU A 88 -2.58 -18.90 12.21
CA GLU A 88 -3.93 -19.48 12.25
C GLU A 88 -4.74 -18.97 13.45
N ARG A 89 -4.08 -18.74 14.59
CA ARG A 89 -4.66 -18.24 15.84
C ARG A 89 -3.62 -17.43 16.60
N GLY A 90 -4.08 -16.43 17.34
CA GLY A 90 -3.23 -15.58 18.17
C GLY A 90 -3.26 -14.14 17.70
N GLU A 91 -2.09 -13.54 17.59
CA GLU A 91 -1.90 -12.12 17.32
C GLU A 91 -0.75 -11.83 16.37
N VAL A 92 -0.87 -10.69 15.71
CA VAL A 92 0.15 -10.05 14.87
C VAL A 92 0.35 -8.63 15.39
N GLY A 93 1.59 -8.24 15.62
CA GLY A 93 1.96 -6.92 16.12
C GLY A 93 2.98 -6.24 15.24
N VAL A 94 2.88 -4.92 15.09
CA VAL A 94 3.91 -4.07 14.50
C VAL A 94 4.45 -3.14 15.59
N GLN A 95 5.76 -3.08 15.76
CA GLN A 95 6.40 -2.12 16.66
C GLN A 95 7.32 -1.20 15.88
N VAL A 96 7.26 0.10 16.19
CA VAL A 96 8.09 1.12 15.54
C VAL A 96 8.83 1.90 16.62
N THR A 97 10.16 1.87 16.56
CA THR A 97 11.03 2.44 17.60
C THR A 97 12.17 3.24 16.99
N LEU A 98 12.68 4.21 17.73
CA LEU A 98 13.88 4.95 17.35
C LEU A 98 15.10 4.12 17.76
N ASP A 99 15.92 3.72 16.79
CA ASP A 99 17.16 2.97 17.03
C ASP A 99 18.33 3.92 17.29
N SER A 100 18.46 4.98 16.46
CA SER A 100 19.46 6.03 16.67
C SER A 100 19.04 7.35 16.05
N ARG A 101 19.67 8.44 16.53
CA ARG A 101 19.49 9.78 16.00
C ARG A 101 20.83 10.52 15.96
N GLU A 102 21.18 11.04 14.79
CA GLU A 102 22.36 11.86 14.56
C GLU A 102 21.95 13.15 13.83
N GLY A 103 21.74 14.23 14.59
CA GLY A 103 21.16 15.46 14.08
C GLY A 103 19.74 15.24 13.56
N ASP A 104 19.55 15.49 12.26
CA ASP A 104 18.28 15.27 11.56
C ASP A 104 18.17 13.86 10.95
N GLN A 105 19.23 13.04 10.97
CA GLN A 105 19.12 11.66 10.52
C GLN A 105 18.59 10.79 11.68
N VAL A 106 17.49 10.08 11.44
CA VAL A 106 16.88 9.16 12.39
C VAL A 106 16.82 7.77 11.80
N ARG A 107 17.38 6.79 12.52
CA ARG A 107 17.25 5.38 12.19
C ARG A 107 16.05 4.82 12.93
N VAL A 108 15.06 4.37 12.18
CA VAL A 108 13.82 3.81 12.72
C VAL A 108 13.88 2.29 12.57
N LEU A 109 13.69 1.57 13.66
CA LEU A 109 13.55 0.13 13.70
C LEU A 109 12.08 -0.26 13.70
N PHE A 110 11.71 -1.07 12.72
CA PHE A 110 10.41 -1.68 12.60
C PHE A 110 10.53 -3.16 12.95
N SER A 111 9.55 -3.69 13.69
CA SER A 111 9.40 -5.12 13.89
C SER A 111 7.96 -5.56 13.60
N VAL A 112 7.82 -6.71 12.95
CA VAL A 112 6.53 -7.37 12.70
C VAL A 112 6.59 -8.75 13.35
N THR A 113 5.80 -8.92 14.41
CA THR A 113 5.76 -10.15 15.21
C THR A 113 4.48 -10.91 14.93
N ASP A 114 4.59 -12.22 14.73
CA ASP A 114 3.48 -13.14 14.57
C ASP A 114 3.59 -14.30 15.58
N THR A 115 2.46 -14.94 15.89
CA THR A 115 2.37 -16.10 16.79
C THR A 115 2.11 -17.41 16.04
N GLY A 116 2.48 -17.44 14.75
CA GLY A 116 2.29 -18.55 13.84
C GLY A 116 3.25 -19.72 14.07
N PRO A 117 3.44 -20.59 13.07
CA PRO A 117 4.18 -21.84 13.22
C PRO A 117 5.68 -21.65 13.44
N GLY A 118 6.21 -20.45 13.24
CA GLY A 118 7.64 -20.16 13.23
C GLY A 118 8.39 -20.82 12.07
N ILE A 119 9.68 -20.52 11.99
CA ILE A 119 10.57 -20.92 10.91
C ILE A 119 11.69 -21.79 11.50
N GLU A 120 12.05 -22.84 10.77
CA GLU A 120 13.16 -23.71 11.14
C GLU A 120 14.49 -22.95 11.01
N ARG A 121 15.40 -23.11 11.99
CA ARG A 121 16.68 -22.41 12.02
C ARG A 121 17.50 -22.58 10.74
N SER A 122 17.46 -23.76 10.13
CA SER A 122 18.14 -24.09 8.86
C SER A 122 17.59 -23.31 7.65
N LYS A 123 16.41 -22.70 7.76
CA LYS A 123 15.72 -21.98 6.69
C LYS A 123 15.75 -20.47 6.84
N LEU A 124 16.18 -19.93 7.99
CA LEU A 124 16.18 -18.49 8.26
C LEU A 124 16.93 -17.70 7.20
N ASP A 125 18.11 -18.15 6.78
CA ASP A 125 18.90 -17.44 5.75
C ASP A 125 18.25 -17.48 4.36
N SER A 126 17.43 -18.51 4.10
CA SER A 126 16.76 -18.70 2.82
C SER A 126 15.40 -18.02 2.71
N VAL A 127 14.81 -17.49 3.79
CA VAL A 127 13.44 -16.94 3.72
C VAL A 127 13.32 -15.67 2.87
N PHE A 128 14.44 -14.98 2.67
CA PHE A 128 14.52 -13.80 1.81
C PHE A 128 14.87 -14.15 0.36
N GLN A 129 15.20 -15.41 0.07
CA GLN A 129 15.47 -15.83 -1.31
C GLN A 129 14.15 -15.96 -2.10
N PRO A 130 14.09 -15.46 -3.34
CA PRO A 130 12.91 -15.60 -4.16
C PRO A 130 12.61 -17.08 -4.40
N PHE A 131 11.33 -17.44 -4.41
CA PHE A 131 10.85 -18.82 -4.62
C PHE A 131 11.27 -19.83 -3.54
N SER A 132 11.84 -19.37 -2.42
CA SER A 132 12.16 -20.20 -1.27
C SER A 132 10.87 -20.63 -0.55
N GLN A 133 10.26 -21.72 -1.03
CA GLN A 133 9.11 -22.34 -0.39
C GLN A 133 9.56 -23.59 0.36
N GLY A 134 9.52 -23.53 1.69
CA GLY A 134 9.71 -24.70 2.54
C GLY A 134 8.73 -25.84 2.22
N ASP A 135 9.19 -27.07 2.46
CA ASP A 135 8.61 -28.37 2.10
C ASP A 135 7.13 -28.45 1.68
N SER A 136 6.96 -29.09 0.53
CA SER A 136 5.79 -29.21 -0.36
C SER A 136 4.44 -29.71 0.22
N SER A 137 4.34 -29.98 1.52
CA SER A 137 3.15 -30.53 2.18
C SER A 137 2.29 -29.50 2.92
N ARG A 138 2.88 -28.44 3.49
CA ARG A 138 2.17 -27.36 4.20
C ARG A 138 1.99 -26.08 3.37
N THR A 139 2.89 -25.82 2.43
CA THR A 139 2.90 -24.65 1.53
C THR A 139 1.76 -24.66 0.52
N ARG A 140 1.31 -25.85 0.07
CA ARG A 140 0.17 -26.00 -0.84
C ARG A 140 -1.17 -25.51 -0.27
N ARG A 141 -1.32 -25.47 1.05
CA ARG A 141 -2.53 -24.93 1.71
C ARG A 141 -2.57 -23.39 1.72
N HIS A 142 -1.44 -22.72 1.58
CA HIS A 142 -1.33 -21.26 1.76
C HIS A 142 -0.89 -20.51 0.49
N GLY A 143 -0.65 -21.18 -0.64
CA GLY A 143 -0.63 -20.59 -1.99
C GLY A 143 -0.01 -19.20 -2.12
N GLY A 144 1.27 -19.05 -1.78
CA GLY A 144 2.04 -17.84 -2.12
C GLY A 144 3.03 -18.14 -3.23
N THR A 145 3.70 -17.11 -3.75
CA THR A 145 4.82 -17.24 -4.69
C THR A 145 6.19 -17.26 -3.99
N GLY A 146 6.23 -16.90 -2.71
CA GLY A 146 7.49 -16.69 -1.98
C GLY A 146 8.23 -15.42 -2.39
N MET A 147 7.60 -14.54 -3.18
CA MET A 147 8.23 -13.31 -3.65
C MET A 147 8.08 -12.13 -2.69
N GLY A 148 7.01 -12.07 -1.89
CA GLY A 148 6.74 -10.93 -1.00
C GLY A 148 7.91 -10.58 -0.07
N LEU A 149 8.48 -11.57 0.62
CA LEU A 149 9.65 -11.34 1.50
C LEU A 149 10.91 -10.95 0.72
N ALA A 150 11.11 -11.54 -0.46
CA ALA A 150 12.27 -11.22 -1.30
C ALA A 150 12.20 -9.78 -1.84
N VAL A 151 11.00 -9.31 -2.21
CA VAL A 151 10.75 -7.92 -2.61
C VAL A 151 10.97 -6.99 -1.41
N ALA A 152 10.38 -7.28 -0.25
CA ALA A 152 10.53 -6.47 0.94
C ALA A 152 12.01 -6.35 1.37
N TYR A 153 12.75 -7.47 1.35
CA TYR A 153 14.18 -7.50 1.62
C TYR A 153 14.96 -6.59 0.66
N LYS A 154 14.66 -6.66 -0.65
CA LYS A 154 15.36 -5.85 -1.64
C LYS A 154 15.01 -4.36 -1.56
N LEU A 155 13.75 -4.03 -1.23
CA LEU A 155 13.34 -2.64 -0.99
C LEU A 155 14.06 -2.03 0.21
N VAL A 156 14.17 -2.78 1.33
CA VAL A 156 14.93 -2.32 2.49
C VAL A 156 16.41 -2.09 2.14
N ASP A 157 17.03 -3.01 1.40
CA ASP A 157 18.41 -2.86 0.91
C ASP A 157 18.58 -1.62 0.01
N LEU A 158 17.63 -1.40 -0.91
CA LEU A 158 17.61 -0.21 -1.79
C LEU A 158 17.46 1.09 -0.98
N MET A 159 16.69 1.06 0.11
CA MET A 159 16.51 2.18 1.03
C MET A 159 17.69 2.34 2.03
N GLY A 160 18.78 1.59 1.85
CA GLY A 160 19.97 1.66 2.70
C GLY A 160 19.79 1.07 4.10
N GLY A 161 18.76 0.25 4.27
CA GLY A 161 18.40 -0.42 5.51
C GLY A 161 18.93 -1.84 5.61
N ARG A 162 18.60 -2.51 6.71
CA ARG A 162 18.85 -3.95 6.90
C ARG A 162 17.59 -4.65 7.32
N MET A 163 17.38 -5.88 6.84
CA MET A 163 16.27 -6.75 7.24
C MET A 163 16.80 -8.08 7.78
N TRP A 164 16.24 -8.56 8.88
CA TRP A 164 16.56 -9.85 9.48
C TRP A 164 15.34 -10.46 10.16
N VAL A 165 15.47 -11.68 10.66
CA VAL A 165 14.38 -12.41 11.33
C VAL A 165 14.90 -13.16 12.54
N ASP A 166 14.11 -13.14 13.61
CA ASP A 166 14.21 -14.09 14.73
C ASP A 166 12.96 -14.97 14.74
N SER A 167 13.12 -16.28 14.88
CA SER A 167 11.98 -17.19 14.83
C SER A 167 12.28 -18.53 15.46
N GLN A 168 11.25 -19.11 16.09
CA GLN A 168 11.29 -20.42 16.68
C GLN A 168 10.03 -21.20 16.32
N ILE A 169 10.21 -22.47 15.90
CA ILE A 169 9.09 -23.35 15.57
C ILE A 169 8.11 -23.45 16.75
N GLY A 170 6.85 -23.16 16.49
CA GLY A 170 5.74 -23.19 17.46
C GLY A 170 5.62 -21.95 18.33
N SER A 171 6.52 -20.96 18.20
CA SER A 171 6.50 -19.72 18.98
C SER A 171 6.28 -18.47 18.11
N GLY A 172 6.28 -18.61 16.79
CA GLY A 172 6.09 -17.51 15.85
C GLY A 172 7.41 -16.94 15.30
N SER A 173 7.33 -15.75 14.73
CA SER A 173 8.47 -15.08 14.10
C SER A 173 8.39 -13.57 14.35
N THR A 174 9.55 -12.94 14.46
CA THR A 174 9.68 -11.48 14.42
C THR A 174 10.61 -11.11 13.28
N PHE A 175 10.05 -10.44 12.28
CA PHE A 175 10.81 -9.83 11.20
C PHE A 175 11.17 -8.41 11.61
N PHE A 176 12.43 -8.07 11.46
CA PHE A 176 12.95 -6.74 11.79
C PHE A 176 13.47 -6.08 10.51
N PHE A 177 13.29 -4.78 10.42
CA PHE A 177 14.05 -3.98 9.48
C PHE A 177 14.31 -2.58 10.00
N ASP A 178 15.45 -2.01 9.63
CA ASP A 178 15.82 -0.64 9.93
C ASP A 178 15.89 0.21 8.66
N ILE A 179 15.47 1.48 8.74
CA ILE A 179 15.60 2.47 7.64
C ILE A 179 16.03 3.80 8.25
N THR A 180 16.97 4.49 7.58
CA THR A 180 17.34 5.85 7.93
C THR A 180 16.46 6.85 7.19
N PHE A 181 15.84 7.76 7.93
CA PHE A 181 15.08 8.89 7.41
C PHE A 181 15.71 10.21 7.83
N THR A 182 15.35 11.29 7.15
CA THR A 182 15.62 12.64 7.66
C THR A 182 14.38 13.14 8.41
N ALA A 183 14.53 13.56 9.66
CA ALA A 183 13.48 14.22 10.43
C ALA A 183 13.08 15.54 9.75
N GLY A 184 11.79 15.71 9.47
CA GLY A 184 11.25 16.94 8.91
C GLY A 184 11.20 18.05 9.96
N SER A 185 11.33 19.30 9.52
CA SER A 185 11.23 20.49 10.37
C SER A 185 9.79 20.79 10.83
N GLU A 186 8.78 20.21 10.18
CA GLU A 186 7.36 20.35 10.51
C GLU A 186 6.60 19.22 9.82
N ALA A 187 5.61 18.63 10.50
CA ALA A 187 4.64 17.77 9.82
C ALA A 187 3.90 18.61 8.78
N PRO A 188 3.65 18.11 7.56
CA PRO A 188 2.71 18.79 6.69
C PRO A 188 1.37 18.80 7.42
N THR A 189 0.88 19.98 7.79
CA THR A 189 -0.50 20.14 8.21
C THR A 189 -1.40 19.65 7.07
N PRO A 190 -2.50 18.93 7.34
CA PRO A 190 -3.50 18.62 6.32
C PRO A 190 -4.16 19.94 5.90
N GLY A 191 -3.61 20.61 4.88
CA GLY A 191 -4.09 21.93 4.46
C GLY A 191 -3.29 22.67 3.37
N ASP A 192 -1.99 22.40 3.19
CA ASP A 192 -1.15 23.30 2.36
C ASP A 192 -1.07 23.00 0.86
N THR A 193 -1.99 22.21 0.31
CA THR A 193 -2.26 22.18 -1.15
C THR A 193 -3.46 23.04 -1.55
N ALA A 194 -4.13 23.72 -0.60
CA ALA A 194 -5.29 24.56 -0.87
C ALA A 194 -4.94 26.05 -1.04
N ALA A 195 -4.27 26.41 -2.14
CA ALA A 195 -4.12 27.83 -2.48
C ALA A 195 -4.05 28.11 -3.98
N VAL A 196 -5.06 27.69 -4.77
CA VAL A 196 -5.52 28.55 -5.89
C VAL A 196 -6.98 28.24 -6.25
N ALA A 197 -7.71 29.32 -6.52
CA ALA A 197 -9.02 29.44 -7.19
C ALA A 197 -10.29 29.27 -6.33
N ALA A 198 -10.80 30.46 -5.97
CA ALA A 198 -12.05 30.71 -5.27
C ALA A 198 -13.30 30.53 -6.13
N GLY A 199 -14.35 29.99 -5.50
CA GLY A 199 -15.74 30.49 -5.55
C GLY A 199 -16.64 30.09 -6.73
N HIS A 200 -17.77 29.42 -6.43
CA HIS A 200 -19.17 29.82 -6.72
C HIS A 200 -20.16 28.66 -6.38
N PRO A 201 -21.47 28.95 -6.16
CA PRO A 201 -22.34 28.13 -5.31
C PRO A 201 -22.99 26.93 -6.00
N VAL A 202 -23.33 25.94 -5.18
CA VAL A 202 -24.01 24.67 -5.48
C VAL A 202 -25.37 24.89 -6.17
N GLN A 203 -25.58 24.26 -7.33
CA GLN A 203 -26.93 24.06 -7.92
C GLN A 203 -27.15 22.60 -8.37
N LYS A 204 -28.38 22.14 -8.13
CA LYS A 204 -28.87 20.77 -8.29
C LYS A 204 -28.94 20.34 -9.77
N GLY A 205 -28.41 19.15 -10.02
CA GLY A 205 -28.97 18.08 -10.89
C GLY A 205 -29.33 18.43 -12.34
N ARG A 206 -28.51 17.95 -13.29
CA ARG A 206 -28.96 17.56 -14.63
C ARG A 206 -28.25 16.28 -15.09
N ARG A 207 -29.04 15.34 -15.63
CA ARG A 207 -28.58 14.17 -16.39
C ARG A 207 -27.93 14.64 -17.70
N TYR A 208 -26.78 14.06 -18.03
CA TYR A 208 -26.02 14.37 -19.24
C TYR A 208 -26.32 13.36 -20.36
N ASP A 209 -26.28 13.81 -21.61
CA ASP A 209 -26.71 13.11 -22.83
C ASP A 209 -25.54 12.74 -23.76
N GLY A 210 -24.52 12.05 -23.23
CA GLY A 210 -23.72 11.05 -23.96
C GLY A 210 -23.08 11.38 -25.32
N ARG A 211 -22.88 12.64 -25.73
CA ARG A 211 -22.23 12.97 -27.01
C ARG A 211 -20.95 13.76 -26.80
N GLY A 212 -19.82 13.05 -26.80
CA GLY A 212 -18.49 13.69 -26.86
C GLY A 212 -17.32 12.87 -26.34
N ALA A 213 -17.56 11.74 -25.68
CA ALA A 213 -16.52 10.92 -25.08
C ALA A 213 -16.40 9.59 -25.85
N ASP A 214 -15.19 9.20 -26.29
CA ASP A 214 -14.99 7.90 -26.93
C ASP A 214 -15.04 6.80 -25.84
N LEU A 215 -16.24 6.27 -25.62
CA LEU A 215 -16.52 5.25 -24.61
C LEU A 215 -15.64 4.00 -24.75
N ARG A 216 -15.05 3.75 -25.93
CA ARG A 216 -14.11 2.64 -26.15
C ARG A 216 -12.79 2.84 -25.40
N LEU A 217 -12.40 4.08 -25.14
CA LEU A 217 -11.18 4.43 -24.40
C LEU A 217 -11.47 4.63 -22.91
N ILE A 218 -12.67 5.13 -22.58
CA ILE A 218 -13.06 5.47 -21.21
C ILE A 218 -13.50 4.25 -20.40
N ALA A 219 -14.24 3.31 -21.00
CA ALA A 219 -14.74 2.13 -20.28
C ALA A 219 -13.62 1.25 -19.70
N PRO A 220 -12.52 0.95 -20.42
CA PRO A 220 -11.40 0.20 -19.87
C PRO A 220 -10.71 0.92 -18.69
N LEU A 221 -10.56 2.24 -18.78
CA LEU A 221 -9.94 3.04 -17.71
C LEU A 221 -10.82 3.11 -16.47
N LEU A 222 -12.15 3.25 -16.63
CA LEU A 222 -13.08 3.20 -15.48
C LEU A 222 -13.07 1.85 -14.77
N ARG A 223 -13.03 0.75 -15.52
CA ARG A 223 -12.93 -0.61 -14.95
C ARG A 223 -11.61 -0.83 -14.24
N ARG A 224 -10.51 -0.39 -14.85
CA ARG A 224 -9.17 -0.44 -14.24
C ARG A 224 -9.16 0.38 -12.95
N LEU A 225 -9.67 1.61 -12.99
CA LEU A 225 -9.76 2.49 -11.83
C LEU A 225 -10.62 1.88 -10.70
N TYR A 226 -11.75 1.26 -11.05
CA TYR A 226 -12.62 0.56 -10.10
C TYR A 226 -11.89 -0.61 -9.45
N ALA A 227 -11.27 -1.49 -10.25
CA ALA A 227 -10.52 -2.63 -9.74
C ALA A 227 -9.33 -2.21 -8.87
N GLN A 228 -8.61 -1.16 -9.28
CA GLN A 228 -7.52 -0.58 -8.49
C GLN A 228 -8.04 0.00 -7.17
N SER A 229 -9.18 0.69 -7.19
CA SER A 229 -9.78 1.24 -5.97
C SER A 229 -10.30 0.15 -5.03
N GLN A 230 -10.83 -0.97 -5.55
CA GLN A 230 -11.22 -2.14 -4.73
C GLN A 230 -10.02 -2.80 -4.05
N ASN A 231 -8.85 -2.70 -4.68
CA ASN A 231 -7.61 -3.27 -4.18
C ASN A 231 -6.72 -2.24 -3.46
N TYR A 232 -7.23 -1.03 -3.21
CA TYR A 232 -6.48 0.08 -2.59
C TYR A 232 -5.14 0.36 -3.31
N ASP A 233 -5.12 0.16 -4.63
CA ASP A 233 -3.95 0.29 -5.48
C ASP A 233 -3.65 1.77 -5.77
N VAL A 234 -2.43 2.20 -5.45
CA VAL A 234 -1.94 3.57 -5.62
C VAL A 234 -1.85 3.98 -7.09
N GLU A 235 -1.78 3.02 -8.03
CA GLU A 235 -1.89 3.29 -9.46
C GLU A 235 -3.28 3.83 -9.86
N ALA A 236 -4.29 3.72 -9.00
CA ALA A 236 -5.58 4.37 -9.21
C ALA A 236 -5.43 5.88 -9.49
N ALA A 237 -4.45 6.56 -8.86
CA ALA A 237 -4.19 7.97 -9.10
C ALA A 237 -3.71 8.24 -10.54
N ALA A 238 -2.85 7.35 -11.07
CA ALA A 238 -2.36 7.45 -12.44
C ALA A 238 -3.47 7.15 -13.45
N THR A 239 -4.23 6.07 -13.24
CA THR A 239 -5.39 5.72 -14.08
C THR A 239 -6.47 6.81 -14.05
N LEU A 240 -6.69 7.44 -12.89
CA LEU A 240 -7.60 8.59 -12.79
C LEU A 240 -7.08 9.79 -13.59
N GLY A 241 -5.77 10.02 -13.64
CA GLY A 241 -5.16 11.05 -14.48
C GLY A 241 -5.34 10.80 -15.98
N GLU A 242 -5.20 9.54 -16.42
CA GLU A 242 -5.49 9.13 -17.80
C GLU A 242 -6.98 9.31 -18.14
N LEU A 243 -7.86 8.92 -17.22
CA LEU A 243 -9.31 9.07 -17.36
C LEU A 243 -9.70 10.55 -17.43
N ALA A 244 -9.10 11.41 -16.60
CA ALA A 244 -9.29 12.85 -16.58
C ALA A 244 -8.96 13.51 -17.93
N ALA A 245 -7.90 13.05 -18.60
CA ALA A 245 -7.46 13.59 -19.88
C ALA A 245 -8.40 13.25 -21.05
N LEU A 246 -9.21 12.20 -20.91
CA LEU A 246 -10.12 11.70 -21.96
C LEU A 246 -11.58 12.08 -21.72
N LEU A 247 -11.94 12.50 -20.50
CA LEU A 247 -13.28 12.96 -20.18
C LEU A 247 -13.49 14.41 -20.66
N PRO A 248 -14.62 14.71 -21.34
CA PRO A 248 -14.92 16.08 -21.74
C PRO A 248 -15.18 16.99 -20.52
N GLU A 249 -14.93 18.29 -20.64
CA GLU A 249 -15.05 19.29 -19.56
C GLU A 249 -16.40 19.27 -18.82
N ALA A 250 -17.48 18.90 -19.52
CA ALA A 250 -18.83 18.78 -18.95
C ALA A 250 -19.01 17.63 -17.94
N ALA A 251 -18.18 16.58 -18.00
CA ALA A 251 -18.15 15.48 -17.03
C ALA A 251 -17.10 15.69 -15.92
N SER A 252 -16.28 16.74 -16.05
CA SER A 252 -15.01 16.87 -15.33
C SER A 252 -15.07 17.58 -13.98
N GLN A 253 -16.19 18.19 -13.56
CA GLN A 253 -16.10 19.16 -12.45
C GLN A 253 -16.55 18.68 -11.06
N PRO A 254 -17.65 17.92 -10.85
CA PRO A 254 -17.98 17.44 -9.50
C PRO A 254 -17.38 16.05 -9.20
N HIS A 255 -17.53 15.07 -10.11
CA HIS A 255 -17.14 13.69 -9.83
C HIS A 255 -15.63 13.47 -9.88
N LEU A 256 -14.94 14.09 -10.84
CA LEU A 256 -13.51 13.87 -11.03
C LEU A 256 -12.66 14.55 -9.95
N ALA A 257 -13.02 15.77 -9.54
CA ALA A 257 -12.35 16.48 -8.45
C ALA A 257 -12.57 15.77 -7.10
N GLU A 258 -13.77 15.24 -6.86
CA GLU A 258 -14.03 14.40 -5.69
C GLU A 258 -13.26 13.09 -5.77
N LEU A 259 -13.19 12.43 -6.94
CA LEU A 259 -12.38 11.23 -7.12
C LEU A 259 -10.88 11.49 -6.92
N GLN A 260 -10.36 12.62 -7.40
CA GLN A 260 -8.98 13.03 -7.20
C GLN A 260 -8.70 13.31 -5.72
N ARG A 261 -9.65 13.94 -5.02
CA ARG A 261 -9.58 14.14 -3.57
C ARG A 261 -9.65 12.81 -2.81
N CYS A 262 -10.58 11.92 -3.17
CA CYS A 262 -10.74 10.62 -2.51
C CYS A 262 -9.51 9.75 -2.75
N ILE A 263 -9.06 9.58 -3.99
CA ILE A 263 -7.90 8.75 -4.32
C ILE A 263 -6.61 9.39 -3.80
N GLY A 264 -6.47 10.73 -3.89
CA GLY A 264 -5.33 11.47 -3.33
C GLY A 264 -5.26 11.42 -1.80
N ASN A 265 -6.40 11.27 -1.12
CA ASN A 265 -6.48 11.06 0.33
C ASN A 265 -6.65 9.57 0.70
N TYR A 266 -6.45 8.65 -0.24
CA TYR A 266 -6.59 7.20 -0.05
C TYR A 266 -7.98 6.74 0.48
N GLY A 267 -9.02 7.55 0.30
CA GLY A 267 -10.42 7.25 0.55
C GLY A 267 -11.03 6.40 -0.56
N PHE A 268 -10.49 5.19 -0.78
CA PHE A 268 -10.91 4.33 -1.88
C PHE A 268 -12.35 3.84 -1.77
N ASP A 269 -12.89 3.66 -0.57
CA ASP A 269 -14.30 3.29 -0.37
C ASP A 269 -15.26 4.40 -0.85
N GLU A 270 -14.92 5.66 -0.56
CA GLU A 270 -15.65 6.83 -1.11
C GLU A 270 -15.43 6.94 -2.62
N ALA A 271 -14.22 6.62 -3.10
CA ALA A 271 -13.91 6.62 -4.52
C ALA A 271 -14.72 5.56 -5.28
N LEU A 272 -14.94 4.37 -4.71
CA LEU A 272 -15.70 3.28 -5.34
C LEU A 272 -17.15 3.70 -5.64
N ALA A 273 -17.85 4.27 -4.65
CA ALA A 273 -19.20 4.78 -4.84
C ALA A 273 -19.26 5.85 -5.95
N ARG A 274 -18.22 6.69 -6.05
CA ARG A 274 -18.11 7.75 -7.07
C ARG A 274 -17.75 7.24 -8.45
N ILE A 275 -16.94 6.17 -8.54
CA ILE A 275 -16.64 5.49 -9.80
C ILE A 275 -17.91 4.81 -10.33
N GLU A 276 -18.71 4.21 -9.46
CA GLU A 276 -20.02 3.62 -9.81
C GLU A 276 -21.00 4.67 -10.33
N ASP A 277 -21.13 5.82 -9.64
CA ASP A 277 -21.94 6.96 -10.08
C ASP A 277 -21.51 7.45 -11.48
N LEU A 278 -20.20 7.59 -11.70
CA LEU A 278 -19.62 8.03 -12.97
C LEU A 278 -19.86 7.02 -14.10
N ALA A 279 -19.67 5.73 -13.82
CA ALA A 279 -19.91 4.66 -14.79
C ALA A 279 -21.39 4.57 -15.17
N GLN A 280 -22.31 4.73 -14.22
CA GLN A 280 -23.74 4.78 -14.47
C GLN A 280 -24.11 5.99 -15.34
N GLY A 281 -23.51 7.16 -15.09
CA GLY A 281 -23.71 8.37 -15.89
C GLY A 281 -23.22 8.24 -17.34
N LEU A 282 -22.21 7.40 -17.58
CA LEU A 282 -21.61 7.15 -18.90
C LEU A 282 -22.16 5.90 -19.60
N GLY A 283 -23.03 5.13 -18.93
CA GLY A 283 -23.58 3.87 -19.46
C GLY A 283 -22.56 2.74 -19.54
N VAL A 284 -21.54 2.75 -18.68
CA VAL A 284 -20.48 1.73 -18.62
C VAL A 284 -20.82 0.71 -17.54
N ASP A 285 -20.85 -0.56 -17.91
CA ASP A 285 -20.92 -1.67 -16.95
C ASP A 285 -19.51 -2.00 -16.45
N LEU A 286 -19.30 -1.86 -15.13
CA LEU A 286 -18.05 -2.11 -14.43
C LEU A 286 -17.78 -3.60 -14.16
N GLN A 287 -18.81 -4.45 -14.27
CA GLN A 287 -18.69 -5.90 -14.00
C GLN A 287 -18.45 -6.75 -15.26
N LEU A 288 -18.52 -6.14 -16.44
CA LEU A 288 -18.15 -6.80 -17.70
C LEU A 288 -16.62 -6.75 -17.89
N PRO A 289 -16.00 -7.82 -18.43
CA PRO A 289 -14.58 -7.84 -18.77
C PRO A 289 -14.26 -6.80 -19.85
#